data_AF-C9R825-F1
#
_entry.id   AF-C9R825-F1
#
_cell.length_a   1.000
_cell.length_b   1.000
_cell.length_c   1.000
_cell.angle_alpha   90.00
_cell.angle_beta   90.00
_cell.angle_gamma   90.00
#
_symmetry.space_group_name_H-M   'P 1'
#
loop_
_entity.id
_entity.type
_entity.pdbx_description
1 polymer ?
#
loop_
_entity_poly.entity_id
_entity_poly.type
_entity_poly.pdbx_seq_one_letter_code
_entity_poly.pdbx_strand_id
1 'polypeptide(L)'
;MRKEKEKRLEEEKEKWKSLVGKFFHSFDEEGYVQSQGVVLSSLGNGYYVVQYFEWLTGSPCRVSVVHIGEMVARKWAFYESDDDMRYAFEYGFVKKRPLEAG
;
A
#
# COMPACT_ATOMS: atom_id res chain seq x y z
N MET A 1 29.80 -2.38 -12.65
CA MET A 1 29.44 -1.91 -11.29
C MET A 1 28.73 -0.55 -11.21
N ARG A 2 29.33 0.61 -11.58
CA ARG A 2 28.63 1.93 -11.44
C ARG A 2 27.42 2.08 -12.39
N LYS A 3 27.59 1.76 -13.67
CA LYS A 3 26.52 1.83 -14.68
C LYS A 3 25.34 0.89 -14.41
N GLU A 4 25.59 -0.28 -13.82
CA GLU A 4 24.53 -1.24 -13.48
C GLU A 4 23.67 -0.76 -12.31
N LYS A 5 24.29 -0.12 -11.30
CA LYS A 5 23.56 0.50 -10.19
C LYS A 5 22.68 1.65 -10.66
N GLU A 6 23.20 2.50 -11.54
CA GLU A 6 22.46 3.62 -12.13
C GLU A 6 21.26 3.12 -12.95
N LYS A 7 21.46 2.09 -13.78
CA LYS A 7 20.39 1.46 -14.56
C LYS A 7 19.27 0.90 -13.67
N ARG A 8 19.62 0.13 -12.64
CA ARG A 8 18.63 -0.46 -11.72
C ARG A 8 17.82 0.62 -11.00
N LEU A 9 18.46 1.72 -10.60
CA LEU A 9 17.77 2.84 -9.96
C LEU A 9 16.73 3.48 -10.89
N GLU A 10 17.05 3.62 -12.17
CA GLU A 10 16.12 4.18 -13.15
C GLU A 10 14.92 3.25 -13.39
N GLU A 11 15.16 1.94 -13.48
CA GLU A 11 14.10 0.93 -13.57
C GLU A 11 13.17 0.94 -12.36
N GLU A 12 13.72 1.07 -11.15
CA GLU A 12 12.93 1.22 -9.92
C GLU A 12 12.11 2.51 -9.92
N LYS A 13 12.72 3.64 -10.31
CA LYS A 13 11.98 4.91 -10.42
C LYS A 13 10.82 4.80 -11.40
N GLU A 14 11.05 4.19 -12.57
CA GLU A 14 10.02 3.97 -13.58
C GLU A 14 8.83 3.19 -13.00
N LYS A 15 9.14 2.12 -12.27
CA LYS A 15 8.16 1.24 -11.63
C LYS A 15 7.32 1.93 -10.55
N TRP A 16 7.85 3.01 -9.97
CA TRP A 16 7.23 3.80 -8.92
C TRP A 16 6.75 5.18 -9.39
N LYS A 17 6.73 5.45 -10.71
CA LYS A 17 6.10 6.67 -11.25
C LYS A 17 4.60 6.74 -11.04
N SER A 18 3.95 5.60 -10.80
CA SER A 18 2.52 5.50 -10.55
C SER A 18 2.24 4.57 -9.39
N LEU A 19 1.23 4.93 -8.59
CA LEU A 19 0.67 4.04 -7.57
C LEU A 19 -0.35 3.06 -8.14
N VAL A 20 -0.82 3.24 -9.37
CA VAL A 20 -1.80 2.35 -9.99
C VAL A 20 -1.24 0.92 -10.08
N GLY A 21 -2.03 -0.05 -9.62
CA GLY A 21 -1.65 -1.46 -9.51
C GLY A 21 -0.84 -1.81 -8.25
N LYS A 22 -0.44 -0.82 -7.44
CA LYS A 22 0.25 -1.06 -6.17
C LYS A 22 -0.73 -1.45 -5.08
N PHE A 23 -0.30 -2.37 -4.23
CA PHE A 23 -1.01 -2.78 -3.03
C PHE A 23 -0.63 -1.86 -1.88
N PHE A 24 -1.44 -1.78 -0.84
CA PHE A 24 -1.17 -0.88 0.27
C PHE A 24 -1.65 -1.41 1.61
N HIS A 25 -1.01 -0.89 2.66
CA HIS A 25 -1.55 -0.82 4.02
C HIS A 25 -1.79 0.63 4.39
N SER A 26 -2.96 0.92 4.95
CA SER A 26 -3.24 2.16 5.67
C SER A 26 -3.08 1.93 7.18
N PHE A 27 -2.78 2.99 7.91
CA PHE A 27 -2.52 2.91 9.35
C PHE A 27 -3.45 3.82 10.15
N ASP A 28 -3.77 3.41 11.37
CA ASP A 28 -4.40 4.26 12.37
C ASP A 28 -3.39 5.24 12.99
N GLU A 29 -3.84 6.06 13.94
CA GLU A 29 -3.02 7.10 14.58
C GLU A 29 -1.88 6.54 15.43
N GLU A 30 -2.02 5.30 15.90
CA GLU A 30 -1.02 4.59 16.69
C GLU A 30 -0.02 3.84 15.78
N GLY A 31 -0.29 3.86 14.46
CA GLY A 31 0.54 3.24 13.43
C GLY A 31 0.23 1.75 13.23
N TYR A 32 -0.89 1.24 13.77
CA TYR A 32 -1.33 -0.13 13.47
C TYR A 32 -2.00 -0.18 12.12
N VAL A 33 -1.80 -1.29 11.42
CA VAL A 33 -2.50 -1.56 10.16
C VAL A 33 -4.01 -1.50 10.41
N GLN A 34 -4.67 -0.62 9.66
CA GLN A 34 -6.11 -0.37 9.74
C GLN A 34 -6.84 -1.01 8.56
N SER A 35 -6.32 -0.81 7.35
CA SER A 35 -6.90 -1.36 6.11
C SER A 35 -5.81 -1.83 5.16
N GLN A 36 -6.21 -2.69 4.22
CA GLN A 36 -5.39 -3.16 3.11
C GLN A 36 -6.15 -3.02 1.79
N GLY A 37 -5.44 -2.97 0.67
CA GLY A 37 -6.09 -2.84 -0.64
C GLY A 37 -5.13 -2.67 -1.81
N VAL A 38 -5.71 -2.30 -2.96
CA VAL A 38 -5.00 -2.01 -4.21
C VAL A 38 -5.46 -0.69 -4.80
N VAL A 39 -4.55 0.03 -5.45
CA VAL A 39 -4.87 1.25 -6.21
C VAL A 39 -5.32 0.86 -7.61
N LEU A 40 -6.57 1.19 -7.97
CA LEU A 40 -7.16 0.83 -9.26
C LEU A 40 -6.84 1.83 -10.37
N SER A 41 -6.90 3.13 -10.07
CA SER A 41 -6.71 4.17 -11.08
C SER A 41 -6.32 5.52 -10.46
N SER A 42 -5.80 6.42 -11.29
CA SER A 42 -5.59 7.83 -10.96
C SER A 42 -6.64 8.68 -11.67
N LEU A 43 -7.25 9.61 -10.93
CA LEU A 43 -8.20 10.59 -11.47
C LEU A 43 -7.53 11.92 -11.82
N GLY A 44 -6.21 12.02 -11.65
CA GLY A 44 -5.46 13.27 -11.76
C GLY A 44 -5.54 14.11 -10.47
N ASN A 45 -4.77 15.20 -10.43
CA ASN A 45 -4.71 16.14 -9.30
C ASN A 45 -4.48 15.48 -7.94
N GLY A 46 -3.70 14.39 -7.91
CA GLY A 46 -3.40 13.65 -6.69
C GLY A 46 -4.51 12.72 -6.18
N TYR A 47 -5.65 12.61 -6.87
CA TYR A 47 -6.72 11.69 -6.48
C TYR A 47 -6.56 10.31 -7.11
N TYR A 48 -6.79 9.28 -6.31
CA TYR A 48 -6.71 7.88 -6.70
C TYR A 48 -7.99 7.14 -6.32
N VAL A 49 -8.39 6.18 -7.16
CA VAL A 49 -9.41 5.20 -6.82
C VAL A 49 -8.73 3.98 -6.21
N VAL A 50 -9.17 3.57 -5.03
CA VAL A 50 -8.64 2.41 -4.31
C VAL A 50 -9.73 1.39 -4.05
N GLN A 51 -9.37 0.11 -4.05
CA GLN A 51 -10.20 -1.01 -3.64
C GLN A 51 -9.64 -1.59 -2.34
N TYR A 52 -10.46 -1.61 -1.29
CA TYR A 52 -10.13 -2.24 -0.02
C TYR A 52 -10.45 -3.74 -0.03
N PHE A 53 -9.69 -4.51 0.73
CA PHE A 53 -9.92 -5.93 0.97
C PHE A 53 -10.29 -6.21 2.42
N GLU A 54 -11.20 -7.17 2.62
CA GLU A 54 -11.57 -7.68 3.94
C GLU A 54 -10.43 -8.47 4.58
N TRP A 55 -10.23 -8.30 5.88
CA TRP A 55 -9.18 -9.00 6.61
C TRP A 55 -9.39 -10.52 6.68
N LEU A 56 -10.64 -10.96 6.87
CA LEU A 56 -10.93 -12.38 7.09
C LEU A 56 -10.80 -13.20 5.81
N THR A 57 -11.18 -12.63 4.67
CA THR A 57 -11.33 -13.37 3.41
C THR A 57 -10.39 -12.90 2.31
N GLY A 58 -9.73 -11.75 2.49
CA GLY A 58 -8.97 -11.09 1.42
C GLY A 58 -9.86 -10.60 0.25
N SER A 59 -11.18 -10.67 0.39
CA SER A 59 -12.10 -10.35 -0.70
C SER A 59 -12.28 -8.83 -0.87
N PRO A 60 -12.47 -8.33 -2.10
CA PRO A 60 -12.86 -6.95 -2.34
C PRO A 60 -14.16 -6.58 -1.62
N CYS A 61 -14.17 -5.47 -0.87
CA CYS A 61 -15.38 -5.02 -0.17
C CYS A 61 -15.83 -3.59 -0.51
N ARG A 62 -14.90 -2.63 -0.61
CA ARG A 62 -15.26 -1.22 -0.83
C ARG A 62 -14.30 -0.51 -1.77
N VAL A 63 -14.84 0.31 -2.66
CA VAL A 63 -14.09 1.26 -3.48
C VAL A 63 -14.17 2.66 -2.88
N SER A 64 -13.09 3.44 -2.90
CA SER A 64 -13.10 4.84 -2.46
C SER A 64 -12.15 5.71 -3.28
N VAL A 65 -12.40 7.02 -3.26
CA VAL A 65 -11.50 8.03 -3.84
C VAL A 65 -10.70 8.66 -2.70
N VAL A 66 -9.36 8.64 -2.81
CA VAL A 66 -8.45 9.13 -1.77
C VAL A 66 -7.44 10.07 -2.40
N HIS A 67 -7.15 11.19 -1.74
CA HIS A 67 -6.12 12.12 -2.18
C HIS A 67 -4.74 11.68 -1.65
N ILE A 68 -3.69 11.80 -2.45
CA ILE A 68 -2.32 11.40 -2.10
C ILE A 68 -1.80 12.10 -0.83
N GLY A 69 -2.25 13.33 -0.56
CA GLY A 69 -1.92 14.04 0.67
C GLY A 69 -2.39 13.31 1.93
N GLU A 70 -3.55 12.64 1.89
CA GLU A 70 -4.04 11.82 3.01
C GLU A 70 -3.18 10.57 3.19
N MET A 71 -2.83 9.90 2.08
CA MET A 71 -1.97 8.72 2.10
C MET A 71 -0.61 9.04 2.74
N VAL A 72 -0.02 10.19 2.39
CA VAL A 72 1.24 10.67 2.98
C VAL A 72 1.07 11.03 4.45
N ALA A 73 0.03 11.79 4.81
CA ALA A 73 -0.22 12.21 6.19
C ALA A 73 -0.42 11.01 7.13
N ARG A 74 -1.12 9.97 6.66
CA ARG A 74 -1.36 8.71 7.37
C ARG A 74 -0.27 7.66 7.15
N LYS A 75 0.85 8.03 6.51
CA LYS A 75 2.04 7.20 6.31
C LYS A 75 1.74 5.83 5.67
N TRP A 76 0.86 5.80 4.67
CA TRP A 76 0.53 4.55 3.97
C TRP A 76 1.80 3.88 3.42
N ALA A 77 1.81 2.56 3.48
CA ALA A 77 2.85 1.74 2.90
C ALA A 77 2.34 1.16 1.59
N PHE A 78 3.17 1.19 0.55
CA PHE A 78 2.83 0.66 -0.77
C PHE A 78 3.75 -0.49 -1.13
N TYR A 79 3.19 -1.44 -1.87
CA TYR A 79 3.82 -2.70 -2.24
C TYR A 79 3.63 -2.94 -3.74
N GLU A 80 4.59 -3.63 -4.35
CA GLU A 80 4.52 -3.91 -5.78
C GLU A 80 3.51 -4.99 -6.11
N SER A 81 3.32 -5.93 -5.19
CA SER A 81 2.41 -7.06 -5.31
C SER A 81 1.64 -7.31 -4.02
N ASP A 82 0.58 -8.12 -4.15
CA ASP A 82 -0.18 -8.68 -3.03
C ASP A 82 0.71 -9.53 -2.12
N ASP A 83 1.63 -10.31 -2.70
CA ASP A 83 2.55 -11.16 -1.95
C ASP A 83 3.50 -10.33 -1.08
N ASP A 84 4.02 -9.21 -1.57
CA ASP A 84 4.86 -8.29 -0.79
C ASP A 84 4.09 -7.69 0.39
N MET A 85 2.83 -7.32 0.17
CA MET A 85 1.95 -6.77 1.21
C MET A 85 1.68 -7.83 2.29
N ARG A 86 1.31 -9.05 1.90
CA ARG A 86 1.08 -10.17 2.82
C ARG A 86 2.34 -10.52 3.60
N TYR A 87 3.47 -10.63 2.92
CA TYR A 87 4.76 -10.87 3.55
C TYR A 87 5.09 -9.80 4.59
N ALA A 88 4.83 -8.52 4.29
CA ALA A 88 5.03 -7.44 5.25
C ALA A 88 4.17 -7.61 6.52
N PHE A 89 2.91 -8.04 6.35
CA PHE A 89 2.00 -8.30 7.46
C PHE A 89 2.39 -9.54 8.28
N GLU A 90 2.70 -10.65 7.62
CA GLU A 90 3.03 -11.93 8.25
C GLU A 90 4.32 -11.82 9.08
N TYR A 91 5.38 -11.27 8.49
CA TYR A 91 6.72 -11.25 9.07
C TYR A 91 7.02 -10.00 9.91
N GLY A 92 6.01 -9.17 10.19
CA GLY A 92 6.12 -8.09 11.18
C GLY A 92 6.83 -6.82 10.70
N PHE A 93 6.86 -6.58 9.38
CA PHE A 93 7.33 -5.30 8.83
C PHE A 93 6.34 -4.15 9.03
N VAL A 94 5.11 -4.48 9.45
CA VAL A 94 4.07 -3.52 9.86
C VAL A 94 3.52 -3.88 11.24
N LYS A 95 3.07 -2.87 12.00
CA LYS A 95 2.48 -3.08 13.33
C LYS A 95 1.06 -3.63 13.20
N LYS A 96 0.79 -4.75 13.87
CA LYS A 96 -0.52 -5.39 13.94
C LYS A 96 -1.15 -5.09 15.29
N ARG A 97 -2.45 -4.78 15.32
CA ARG A 97 -3.17 -4.69 16.59
C ARG A 97 -3.12 -6.08 17.25
N PRO A 98 -2.79 -6.18 18.55
CA PRO A 98 -2.92 -7.44 19.27
C PRO A 98 -4.34 -7.96 19.07
N LEU A 99 -4.49 -9.25 18.74
CA LEU A 99 -5.79 -9.89 18.89
C LEU A 99 -6.11 -9.78 20.37
N GLU A 100 -7.06 -8.93 20.74
CA GLU A 100 -7.51 -8.91 22.13
C GLU A 100 -8.00 -10.33 22.45
N ALA A 101 -7.36 -10.95 23.44
CA ALA A 101 -7.87 -12.18 24.03
C ALA A 101 -9.19 -11.81 24.70
N GLY A 102 -10.29 -11.96 23.95
CA GLY A 102 -11.64 -11.91 24.48
C GLY A 102 -11.88 -13.01 25.50
#